data_AF-A0A3B9ELC0-F1
#
_entry.id   AF-A0A3B9ELC0-F1
#
_cell.length_a   1.000
_cell.length_b   1.000
_cell.length_c   1.000
_cell.angle_alpha   90.00
_cell.angle_beta   90.00
_cell.angle_gamma   90.00
#
_symmetry.space_group_name_H-M   'P 1'
#
loop_
_entity.id
_entity.type
_entity.pdbx_description
1 polymer ?
#
loop_
_entity_poly.entity_id
_entity_poly.type
_entity_poly.pdbx_seq_one_letter_code
_entity_poly.pdbx_strand_id
1 'polypeptide(L)'
;MTAARIRRPVSGVVAAVLLAGWASLWAAGGAQAQSMNLGSGDDTPIEIFADNGIEWQQDNLVFLAKGNARAVRGGVTVLADQLAAFYTERADGTTDIYRLDADGSVRIKSDGQTANGEKAVYDVGR
;
A
#
# COMPACT_ATOMS: atom_id res chain seq x y z
N MET A 1 -55.53 -35.24 46.85
CA MET A 1 -54.64 -36.10 46.03
C MET A 1 -55.08 -36.01 44.57
N THR A 2 -54.14 -35.71 43.66
CA THR A 2 -54.12 -36.17 42.25
C THR A 2 -55.16 -35.53 41.31
N ALA A 3 -54.81 -34.45 40.60
CA ALA A 3 -54.21 -34.42 39.25
C ALA A 3 -55.11 -34.99 38.14
N ALA A 4 -55.39 -34.20 37.10
CA ALA A 4 -55.53 -34.66 35.71
C ALA A 4 -55.79 -33.49 34.76
N ARG A 5 -55.28 -33.65 33.55
CA ARG A 5 -55.10 -32.66 32.48
C ARG A 5 -56.08 -32.96 31.34
N ILE A 6 -56.17 -32.04 30.36
CA ILE A 6 -56.60 -32.19 28.94
C ILE A 6 -58.15 -32.29 28.72
N ARG A 7 -58.85 -31.65 27.74
CA ARG A 7 -58.62 -31.18 26.35
C ARG A 7 -59.54 -29.99 25.93
N ARG A 8 -59.03 -29.24 24.94
CA ARG A 8 -59.51 -28.14 24.03
C ARG A 8 -60.95 -28.34 23.44
N PRO A 9 -61.65 -27.38 22.74
CA PRO A 9 -61.09 -26.48 21.69
C PRO A 9 -61.83 -25.17 21.25
N VAL A 10 -61.22 -24.48 20.24
CA VAL A 10 -61.71 -23.46 19.23
C VAL A 10 -62.36 -22.16 19.77
N SER A 11 -62.23 -20.95 19.22
CA SER A 11 -61.94 -20.38 17.89
C SER A 11 -61.34 -18.97 18.12
N GLY A 12 -60.38 -18.48 17.34
CA GLY A 12 -60.56 -17.89 16.00
C GLY A 12 -59.55 -16.74 15.92
N VAL A 13 -58.50 -16.88 15.10
CA VAL A 13 -58.30 -16.17 13.82
C VAL A 13 -58.50 -14.67 13.92
N VAL A 14 -57.39 -13.91 13.88
CA VAL A 14 -57.09 -12.79 12.94
C VAL A 14 -55.55 -12.61 13.02
N ALA A 15 -54.72 -13.11 12.10
CA ALA A 15 -54.48 -12.65 10.73
C ALA A 15 -54.09 -11.17 10.63
N ALA A 16 -52.81 -10.86 10.87
CA ALA A 16 -52.14 -9.69 10.29
C ALA A 16 -50.65 -10.00 10.09
N VAL A 17 -50.36 -10.84 9.09
CA VAL A 17 -49.03 -10.87 8.47
C VAL A 17 -49.00 -9.73 7.47
N LEU A 18 -48.33 -8.64 7.82
CA LEU A 18 -47.91 -7.62 6.86
C LEU A 18 -46.40 -7.66 6.73
N LEU A 19 -46.00 -7.95 5.51
CA LEU A 19 -44.65 -7.99 4.96
C LEU A 19 -43.96 -6.62 5.13
N ALA A 20 -42.78 -6.61 5.75
CA ALA A 20 -41.76 -5.59 5.51
C ALA A 20 -40.39 -6.18 5.81
N GLY A 21 -39.82 -6.83 4.79
CA GLY A 21 -38.43 -7.26 4.79
C GLY A 21 -37.46 -6.07 4.68
N TRP A 22 -36.25 -6.33 5.15
CA TRP A 22 -35.00 -5.62 4.88
C TRP A 22 -34.92 -4.10 5.13
N ALA A 23 -34.26 -3.76 6.24
CA ALA A 23 -33.38 -2.59 6.29
C ALA A 23 -32.18 -2.87 7.20
N SER A 24 -31.33 -3.82 6.80
CA SER A 24 -29.96 -3.94 7.30
C SER A 24 -29.09 -2.93 6.52
N LEU A 25 -29.28 -1.64 6.76
CA LEU A 25 -28.34 -0.62 6.29
C LEU A 25 -27.72 0.05 7.51
N TRP A 26 -26.43 0.36 7.38
CA TRP A 26 -25.55 1.05 8.32
C TRP A 26 -24.57 0.16 9.10
N ALA A 27 -23.57 -0.32 8.37
CA ALA A 27 -22.21 0.18 8.59
C ALA A 27 -21.38 -0.17 7.35
N ALA A 28 -21.38 0.72 6.35
CA ALA A 28 -20.26 0.76 5.43
C ALA A 28 -19.06 1.19 6.28
N GLY A 29 -18.33 0.20 6.82
CA GLY A 29 -17.08 0.44 7.50
C GLY A 29 -16.18 1.18 6.53
N GLY A 30 -15.85 2.44 6.84
CA GLY A 30 -14.91 3.20 6.06
C GLY A 30 -13.62 2.39 5.96
N ALA A 31 -13.25 1.99 4.75
CA ALA A 31 -11.96 1.40 4.50
C ALA A 31 -10.92 2.49 4.82
N GLN A 32 -10.33 2.42 6.02
CA GLN A 32 -9.19 3.25 6.36
C GLN A 32 -8.03 2.73 5.52
N ALA A 33 -7.72 3.41 4.42
CA ALA A 33 -6.44 3.23 3.75
C ALA A 33 -5.36 3.69 4.74
N GLN A 34 -4.70 2.74 5.39
CA GLN A 34 -3.55 3.04 6.23
C GLN A 34 -2.45 3.55 5.30
N SER A 35 -2.19 4.86 5.37
CA SER A 35 -1.03 5.48 4.74
C SER A 35 0.22 4.77 5.26
N MET A 36 0.90 4.01 4.40
CA MET A 36 2.20 3.44 4.73
C MET A 36 3.17 4.61 4.97
N ASN A 37 3.80 4.70 6.13
CA ASN A 37 4.86 5.67 6.38
C ASN A 37 6.13 5.18 5.67
N LEU A 38 6.30 5.59 4.42
CA LEU A 38 7.39 5.11 3.56
C LEU A 38 8.74 5.81 3.77
N GLY A 39 8.93 6.60 4.85
CA GLY A 39 10.25 7.15 5.18
C GLY A 39 10.28 8.65 5.49
N SER A 40 9.31 9.12 6.28
CA SER A 40 9.33 10.51 6.78
C SER A 40 10.43 10.67 7.84
N GLY A 41 11.64 11.06 7.44
CA GLY A 41 12.58 11.77 8.33
C GLY A 41 13.92 11.12 8.69
N ASP A 42 14.36 10.03 8.07
CA ASP A 42 15.66 9.42 8.41
C ASP A 42 16.77 9.88 7.44
N ASP A 43 17.88 10.43 7.94
CA ASP A 43 19.12 10.76 7.17
C ASP A 43 19.84 9.51 6.62
N THR A 44 19.12 8.40 6.47
CA THR A 44 19.66 7.15 5.96
C THR A 44 19.92 7.29 4.45
N PRO A 45 21.16 7.03 3.99
CA PRO A 45 21.51 7.06 2.58
C PRO A 45 20.66 6.09 1.75
N ILE A 46 20.49 6.40 0.47
CA ILE A 46 19.87 5.51 -0.52
C ILE A 46 20.98 4.77 -1.25
N GLU A 47 20.94 3.44 -1.19
CA GLU A 47 21.85 2.57 -1.93
C GLU A 47 21.13 2.02 -3.17
N ILE A 48 21.78 2.08 -4.34
CA ILE A 48 21.23 1.63 -5.63
C ILE A 48 22.12 0.54 -6.22
N PHE A 49 21.50 -0.55 -6.65
CA PHE A 49 22.14 -1.71 -7.28
C PHE A 49 21.47 -2.02 -8.62
N ALA A 50 22.23 -2.59 -9.55
CA ALA A 50 21.76 -2.99 -10.88
C ALA A 50 22.68 -4.05 -11.48
N ASP A 51 22.11 -5.00 -12.22
CA ASP A 51 22.87 -6.08 -12.87
C ASP A 51 23.49 -5.63 -14.19
N ASN A 52 22.78 -4.78 -14.96
CA ASN A 52 23.25 -4.29 -16.26
C ASN A 52 23.96 -2.93 -16.16
N GLY A 53 24.28 -2.50 -14.93
CA GLY A 53 25.00 -1.27 -14.65
C GLY A 53 24.11 -0.06 -14.31
N ILE A 54 24.79 1.01 -13.91
CA ILE A 54 24.21 2.30 -13.54
C ILE A 54 24.83 3.36 -14.43
N GLU A 55 23.98 4.06 -15.18
CA GLU A 55 24.36 5.16 -16.05
C GLU A 55 24.13 6.48 -15.32
N TRP A 56 25.14 7.35 -15.30
CA TRP A 56 25.01 8.69 -14.75
C TRP A 56 24.81 9.71 -15.86
N GLN A 57 23.66 10.39 -15.85
CA GLN A 57 23.35 11.48 -16.76
C GLN A 57 23.38 12.79 -15.99
N GLN A 58 24.56 13.42 -15.94
CA GLN A 58 24.78 14.62 -15.14
C GLN A 58 23.94 15.81 -15.60
N ASP A 59 23.82 16.03 -16.91
CA ASP A 59 23.01 17.11 -17.49
C ASP A 59 21.52 16.99 -17.12
N ASN A 60 21.05 15.77 -16.90
CA ASN A 60 19.66 15.45 -16.56
C ASN A 60 19.44 15.22 -15.05
N LEU A 61 20.51 15.29 -14.25
CA LEU A 61 20.50 15.05 -12.81
C LEU A 61 19.82 13.72 -12.42
N VAL A 62 20.18 12.64 -13.13
CA VAL A 62 19.60 11.31 -12.91
C VAL A 62 20.63 10.19 -12.97
N PHE A 63 20.49 9.22 -12.06
CA PHE A 63 21.13 7.91 -12.16
C PHE A 63 20.12 6.89 -12.70
N LEU A 64 20.50 6.19 -13.77
CA LEU A 64 19.66 5.19 -14.43
C LEU A 64 20.23 3.79 -14.21
N ALA A 65 19.60 3.04 -13.32
CA ALA A 65 19.95 1.67 -12.95
C ALA A 65 19.12 0.68 -13.76
N LYS A 66 19.77 -0.26 -14.47
CA LYS A 66 19.11 -1.19 -15.40
C LYS A 66 19.36 -2.65 -15.04
N GLY A 67 18.34 -3.48 -15.16
CA GLY A 67 18.41 -4.93 -14.94
C GLY A 67 18.34 -5.27 -13.45
N ASN A 68 17.23 -5.87 -13.02
CA ASN A 68 16.94 -6.23 -11.62
C ASN A 68 17.33 -5.11 -10.63
N ALA A 69 17.02 -3.87 -11.01
CA ALA A 69 17.40 -2.68 -10.26
C ALA A 69 16.79 -2.70 -8.85
N ARG A 70 17.59 -2.32 -7.85
CA ARG A 70 17.19 -2.31 -6.44
C ARG A 70 17.66 -1.05 -5.74
N ALA A 71 16.73 -0.31 -5.12
CA ALA A 71 17.03 0.78 -4.20
C ALA A 71 16.70 0.37 -2.77
N VAL A 72 17.58 0.70 -1.83
CA VAL A 72 17.41 0.41 -0.40
C VAL A 72 17.61 1.69 0.41
N ARG A 73 16.66 1.97 1.32
CA ARG A 73 16.77 3.06 2.29
C ARG A 73 16.11 2.64 3.59
N GLY A 74 16.89 2.51 4.66
CA GLY A 74 16.38 2.01 5.94
C GLY A 74 15.69 0.65 5.79
N GLY A 75 14.44 0.55 6.23
CA GLY A 75 13.61 -0.66 6.09
C GLY A 75 12.88 -0.81 4.76
N VAL A 76 13.02 0.14 3.82
CA VAL A 76 12.33 0.14 2.54
C VAL A 76 13.25 -0.39 1.43
N THR A 77 12.75 -1.36 0.66
CA THR A 77 13.41 -1.85 -0.56
C THR A 77 12.47 -1.71 -1.75
N VAL A 78 12.93 -1.04 -2.80
CA VAL A 78 12.25 -0.95 -4.09
C VAL A 78 13.00 -1.83 -5.09
N LEU A 79 12.31 -2.78 -5.71
CA LEU A 79 12.83 -3.61 -6.81
C LEU A 79 12.07 -3.29 -8.08
N ALA A 80 12.76 -3.26 -9.22
CA ALA A 80 12.18 -3.05 -10.54
C ALA A 80 13.10 -3.57 -11.66
N ASP A 81 12.63 -3.59 -12.89
CA ASP A 81 13.49 -3.86 -14.05
C ASP A 81 14.43 -2.67 -14.32
N GLN A 82 13.94 -1.44 -14.08
CA GLN A 82 14.72 -0.20 -14.15
C GLN A 82 14.36 0.76 -13.01
N LEU A 83 15.37 1.47 -12.49
CA LEU A 83 15.20 2.59 -11.56
C LEU A 83 15.84 3.86 -12.13
N ALA A 84 15.13 4.98 -12.03
CA ALA A 84 15.67 6.31 -12.27
C ALA A 84 15.67 7.11 -10.96
N ALA A 85 16.86 7.47 -10.48
CA ALA A 85 17.05 8.24 -9.25
C ALA A 85 17.41 9.68 -9.58
N PHE A 86 16.47 10.59 -9.34
CA PHE A 86 16.65 12.02 -9.57
C PHE A 86 17.30 12.65 -8.34
N TYR A 87 18.34 13.44 -8.58
CA TYR A 87 19.10 14.05 -7.50
C TYR A 87 19.24 15.57 -7.64
N THR A 88 19.59 16.22 -6.54
CA THR A 88 20.06 17.61 -6.52
C THR A 88 21.51 17.67 -6.09
N GLU A 89 22.27 18.62 -6.62
CA GLU A 89 23.64 18.90 -6.17
C GLU A 89 23.61 19.97 -5.07
N ARG A 90 24.32 19.72 -3.98
CA ARG A 90 24.58 20.72 -2.93
C ARG A 90 25.86 21.49 -3.23
N ALA A 91 25.99 22.65 -2.59
CA ALA A 91 27.16 23.52 -2.72
C ALA A 91 28.50 22.86 -2.29
N ASP A 92 28.44 21.82 -1.47
CA ASP A 92 29.60 21.03 -1.04
C ASP A 92 29.96 19.88 -2.00
N GLY A 93 29.25 19.76 -3.13
CA GLY A 93 29.46 18.72 -4.13
C GLY A 93 28.80 17.39 -3.80
N THR A 94 28.03 17.30 -2.71
CA THR A 94 27.22 16.12 -2.42
C THR A 94 25.94 16.10 -3.26
N THR A 95 25.39 14.90 -3.47
CA THR A 95 24.15 14.70 -4.21
C THR A 95 23.07 14.10 -3.32
N ASP A 96 21.86 14.62 -3.39
CA ASP A 96 20.70 14.06 -2.70
C ASP A 96 19.67 13.54 -3.67
N ILE A 97 19.32 12.26 -3.53
CA ILE A 97 18.22 11.68 -4.27
C ILE A 97 16.92 12.14 -3.62
N TYR A 98 16.10 12.89 -4.35
CA TYR A 98 14.80 13.37 -3.88
C TYR A 98 13.64 12.54 -4.43
N ARG A 99 13.86 11.76 -5.49
CA ARG A 99 12.82 10.94 -6.14
C ARG A 99 13.40 9.69 -6.80
N LEU A 100 12.68 8.58 -6.68
CA LEU A 100 12.93 7.32 -7.37
C LEU A 100 11.71 6.95 -8.24
N ASP A 101 11.94 6.80 -9.54
CA ASP A 101 10.98 6.22 -10.47
C ASP A 101 11.35 4.76 -10.75
N ALA A 102 10.39 3.86 -10.58
CA ALA A 102 10.52 2.43 -10.80
C ALA A 102 9.65 1.98 -11.97
N ASP A 103 10.22 1.20 -12.87
CA ASP A 103 9.56 0.70 -14.08
C ASP A 103 9.83 -0.78 -14.29
N GLY A 104 8.75 -1.53 -14.55
CA GLY A 104 8.77 -2.97 -14.81
C GLY A 104 8.86 -3.81 -13.55
N SER A 105 7.99 -4.81 -13.42
CA SER A 105 8.02 -5.83 -12.36
C SER A 105 8.22 -5.27 -10.93
N VAL A 106 7.62 -4.11 -10.63
CA VAL A 106 7.90 -3.34 -9.43
C VAL A 106 7.42 -4.07 -8.17
N ARG A 107 8.30 -4.14 -7.17
CA ARG A 107 8.00 -4.69 -5.84
C ARG A 107 8.60 -3.79 -4.76
N ILE A 108 7.75 -3.23 -3.91
CA ILE A 108 8.18 -2.41 -2.77
C ILE A 108 7.97 -3.23 -1.51
N LYS A 109 9.01 -3.33 -0.67
CA LYS A 109 8.98 -4.03 0.61
C LYS A 109 9.28 -3.07 1.74
N SER A 110 8.50 -3.12 2.81
CA SER A 110 8.71 -2.35 4.05
C SER A 110 7.96 -3.04 5.18
N ASP A 111 8.58 -3.21 6.36
CA ASP A 111 7.94 -3.68 7.60
C ASP A 111 6.89 -4.80 7.45
N GLY A 112 7.27 -5.87 6.72
CA GLY A 112 6.42 -7.05 6.48
C GLY A 112 5.34 -6.86 5.41
N GLN A 113 5.24 -5.67 4.82
CA GLN A 113 4.31 -5.32 3.76
C GLN A 113 5.00 -5.43 2.40
N THR A 114 4.23 -5.76 1.38
CA THR A 114 4.70 -5.79 -0.01
C THR A 114 3.65 -5.19 -0.92
N ALA A 115 4.04 -4.17 -1.68
CA ALA A 115 3.26 -3.63 -2.79
C ALA A 115 3.87 -4.10 -4.11
N ASN A 116 3.03 -4.43 -5.10
CA ASN A 116 3.48 -4.85 -6.43
C ASN A 116 2.78 -3.97 -7.49
N GLY A 117 3.44 -3.74 -8.62
CA GLY A 117 2.88 -2.99 -9.74
C GLY A 117 3.80 -2.92 -10.95
N GLU A 118 3.38 -2.24 -12.01
CA GLU A 118 4.20 -2.03 -13.21
C GLU A 118 5.07 -0.76 -13.12
N LYS A 119 4.60 0.23 -12.36
CA LYS A 119 5.29 1.50 -12.13
C LYS A 119 5.12 1.92 -10.68
N ALA A 120 6.12 2.59 -10.13
CA ALA A 120 5.99 3.31 -8.87
C ALA A 120 6.84 4.58 -8.88
N VAL A 121 6.40 5.55 -8.09
CA VAL A 121 7.15 6.77 -7.79
C VAL A 121 7.30 6.84 -6.28
N TYR A 122 8.53 7.02 -5.81
CA TYR A 122 8.84 7.21 -4.40
C TYR A 122 9.53 8.56 -4.22
N ASP A 123 8.81 9.51 -3.64
CA ASP A 123 9.34 10.81 -3.25
C ASP A 123 10.00 10.70 -1.87
N VAL A 124 11.28 11.04 -1.79
CA VAL A 124 12.12 10.90 -0.58
C VAL A 124 11.89 12.06 0.41
N GLY A 125 11.29 13.15 -0.08
CA GLY A 125 11.25 14.44 0.61
C GLY A 125 12.43 15.32 0.17
N ARG A 126 12.21 16.64 0.14
CA ARG A 126 13.26 17.64 -0.11
C ARG A 126 13.80 18.18 1.20
#